data_AF-I9Q0A1-F1
#
_entry.id   AF-I9Q0A1-F1
#
_cell.length_a   1.000
_cell.length_b   1.000
_cell.length_c   1.000
_cell.angle_alpha   90.00
_cell.angle_beta   90.00
_cell.angle_gamma   90.00
#
_symmetry.space_group_name_H-M   'P 1'
#
loop_
_entity.id
_entity.type
_entity.pdbx_description
1 polymer ?
#
loop_
_entity_poly.entity_id
_entity_poly.type
_entity_poly.pdbx_seq_one_letter_code
_entity_poly.pdbx_strand_id
1 'polypeptide(L)'
;MKINPLLSLFIVQNQSFKDYFRIMKISLFLLFACALQLLAVNTEAQNAVITFPSNSISVGQLIEEIEKQTDYLVVYSNREIDTNRQVIIQNKSAKVSSYLKETLAKVGIGYKFENDYIILSKNTSLLDQIQQEKITGIVTDVKGEPIIGANVSVIGKSIGTITDIDGKFTIQASLGNTLQVSFIGYKTQTTKVANKHITIVLQEDMEMLDEVVVIGYGTVKKSDLTGSVSSISQKNIKDQPMTRLDQALSGRIPGVVVITNSGAPEQSTQIRIRGANSIYGGNSPLYIVDGVPNTDLFNNLAPNDIQSIEVLKDASATAIYGSRGANGVILVTTKRGAEGKTNIHLETEQSISTIAKKLDLLSASEYAEFYNEYRREKGANQDFFSPDEITQWKKMGVQTGKI
;
A
#
# COMPACT_ATOMS: atom_id res chain seq x y z
N MET A 1 61.60 -25.02 39.88
CA MET A 1 60.26 -24.41 40.04
C MET A 1 59.34 -25.03 38.98
N LYS A 2 58.52 -26.02 39.36
CA LYS A 2 57.52 -26.66 38.49
C LYS A 2 56.14 -26.29 39.03
N ILE A 3 55.36 -25.54 38.27
CA ILE A 3 53.98 -25.19 38.60
C ILE A 3 53.10 -26.23 37.90
N ASN A 4 52.47 -27.10 38.68
CA ASN A 4 51.44 -28.03 38.20
C ASN A 4 50.10 -27.28 38.13
N PRO A 5 49.43 -27.18 36.98
CA PRO A 5 48.08 -26.64 36.91
C PRO A 5 47.08 -27.74 37.31
N LEU A 6 46.64 -27.70 38.57
CA LEU A 6 45.47 -28.42 39.10
C LEU A 6 44.18 -27.79 38.54
N LEU A 7 43.91 -27.93 37.24
CA LEU A 7 42.66 -27.43 36.65
C LEU A 7 41.92 -28.44 35.76
N SER A 8 42.55 -29.56 35.39
CA SER A 8 41.90 -30.60 34.58
C SER A 8 41.06 -31.61 35.38
N LEU A 9 41.05 -31.53 36.72
CA LEU A 9 40.37 -32.51 37.58
C LEU A 9 39.08 -32.01 38.25
N PHE A 10 38.69 -30.74 38.10
CA PHE A 10 37.49 -30.20 38.76
C PHE A 10 36.21 -30.19 37.90
N ILE A 11 36.31 -30.48 36.60
CA ILE A 11 35.15 -30.45 35.68
C ILE A 11 34.36 -31.77 35.69
N VAL A 12 34.89 -32.86 36.26
CA VAL A 12 34.30 -34.21 36.12
C VAL A 12 33.45 -34.66 37.33
N GLN A 13 33.33 -33.85 38.39
CA GLN A 13 32.71 -34.32 39.65
C GLN A 13 31.38 -33.69 40.05
N ASN A 14 30.77 -32.83 39.22
CA ASN A 14 29.44 -32.27 39.54
C ASN A 14 28.33 -32.97 38.73
N GLN A 15 27.53 -33.82 39.39
CA GLN A 15 26.46 -34.60 38.73
C GLN A 15 25.46 -33.70 38.00
N SER A 16 25.18 -32.50 38.52
CA SER A 16 24.24 -31.55 37.90
C SER A 16 24.65 -31.11 36.49
N PHE A 17 25.95 -31.08 36.17
CA PHE A 17 26.42 -30.70 34.84
C PHE A 17 26.08 -31.75 33.77
N LYS A 18 26.04 -33.03 34.17
CA LYS A 18 25.61 -34.13 33.29
C LYS A 18 24.11 -34.06 33.02
N ASP A 19 23.32 -33.59 33.99
CA ASP A 19 21.88 -33.43 33.84
C ASP A 19 21.54 -32.27 32.89
N TYR A 20 22.24 -31.13 32.98
CA TYR A 20 22.08 -30.05 32.01
C TYR A 20 22.43 -30.48 30.58
N PHE A 21 23.50 -31.26 30.40
CA PHE A 21 23.87 -31.79 29.09
C PHE A 21 22.86 -32.80 28.55
N ARG A 22 22.21 -33.58 29.42
CA ARG A 22 21.13 -34.50 29.04
C ARG A 22 19.86 -33.74 28.65
N ILE A 23 19.48 -32.72 29.41
CA ILE A 23 18.33 -31.86 29.11
C ILE A 23 18.52 -31.15 27.76
N MET A 24 19.71 -30.60 27.50
CA MET A 24 20.03 -29.95 26.23
C MET A 24 19.95 -30.90 25.02
N LYS A 25 20.39 -32.16 25.19
CA LYS A 25 20.29 -33.17 24.13
C LYS A 25 18.85 -33.61 23.87
N ILE A 26 18.05 -33.77 24.93
CA ILE A 26 16.64 -34.16 24.82
C ILE A 26 15.82 -33.04 24.18
N SER A 27 16.05 -31.77 24.55
CA SER A 27 15.35 -30.63 23.97
C SER A 27 15.73 -30.42 22.49
N LEU A 28 17.00 -30.59 22.13
CA LEU A 28 17.44 -30.54 20.73
C LEU A 28 16.81 -31.66 19.89
N PHE A 29 16.70 -32.87 20.45
CA PHE A 29 16.06 -34.01 19.77
C PHE A 29 14.55 -33.78 19.59
N LEU A 30 13.85 -33.29 20.61
CA LEU A 30 12.43 -32.94 20.53
C LEU A 30 12.16 -31.81 19.53
N LEU A 31 13.04 -30.81 19.46
CA LEU A 31 12.93 -29.73 18.49
C LEU A 31 13.09 -30.25 17.05
N PHE A 32 14.02 -31.17 16.80
CA PHE A 32 14.17 -31.82 15.50
C PHE A 32 12.97 -32.71 15.15
N ALA A 33 12.42 -33.47 16.12
CA ALA A 33 11.26 -34.32 15.92
C ALA A 33 9.99 -33.51 15.57
N CYS A 34 9.78 -32.36 16.22
CA CYS A 34 8.66 -31.47 15.89
C CYS A 34 8.86 -30.74 14.54
N ALA A 35 10.08 -30.32 14.21
CA ALA A 35 10.35 -29.65 12.93
C ALA A 35 10.20 -30.60 11.71
N LEU A 36 10.48 -31.90 11.89
CA LEU A 36 10.34 -32.90 10.82
C LEU A 36 8.88 -33.31 10.53
N GLN A 37 7.93 -33.00 11.42
CA GLN A 37 6.50 -33.25 11.19
C GLN A 37 5.82 -32.19 10.29
N LEU A 38 6.55 -31.14 9.87
CA LEU A 38 6.06 -30.09 8.98
C LEU A 38 6.29 -30.36 7.49
N LEU A 39 6.69 -31.57 7.11
CA LEU A 39 6.70 -31.99 5.70
C LEU A 39 5.27 -32.32 5.26
N ALA A 40 4.47 -31.27 5.02
CA ALA A 40 3.32 -31.39 4.14
C ALA A 40 3.87 -31.70 2.74
N VAL A 41 3.84 -32.97 2.37
CA VAL A 41 4.08 -33.38 0.99
C VAL A 41 2.87 -32.91 0.19
N ASN A 42 2.95 -31.69 -0.34
CA ASN A 42 2.12 -31.26 -1.46
C ASN A 42 2.51 -32.14 -2.64
N THR A 43 1.93 -33.33 -2.71
CA THR A 43 2.04 -34.17 -3.90
C THR A 43 1.30 -33.41 -4.98
N GLU A 44 2.05 -32.75 -5.88
CA GLU A 44 1.51 -32.07 -7.05
C GLU A 44 0.48 -32.99 -7.71
N ALA A 45 -0.81 -32.64 -7.59
CA ALA A 45 -1.94 -33.44 -8.04
C ALA A 45 -1.83 -33.78 -9.55
N GLN A 46 -1.02 -33.05 -10.31
CA GLN A 46 -0.82 -33.16 -11.76
C GLN A 46 -0.27 -34.52 -12.23
N ASN A 47 0.05 -35.41 -11.30
CA ASN A 47 0.66 -36.72 -11.54
C ASN A 47 -0.26 -37.93 -11.32
N ALA A 48 -1.56 -37.73 -11.04
CA ALA A 48 -2.51 -38.84 -10.94
C ALA A 48 -2.54 -39.65 -12.25
N VAL A 49 -2.38 -40.97 -12.15
CA VAL A 49 -2.39 -41.89 -13.29
C VAL A 49 -3.78 -42.51 -13.39
N ILE A 50 -4.40 -42.39 -14.56
CA ILE A 50 -5.73 -42.95 -14.83
C ILE A 50 -5.67 -43.98 -15.94
N THR A 51 -6.58 -44.95 -15.87
CA THR A 51 -6.65 -46.06 -16.83
C THR A 51 -7.98 -46.07 -17.58
N PHE A 52 -7.92 -46.31 -18.88
CA PHE A 52 -9.12 -46.39 -19.72
C PHE A 52 -9.26 -47.76 -20.39
N PRO A 53 -10.47 -48.35 -20.37
CA PRO A 53 -10.70 -49.66 -20.99
C PRO A 53 -10.84 -49.60 -22.52
N SER A 54 -11.21 -48.44 -23.08
CA SER A 54 -11.56 -48.25 -24.51
C SER A 54 -10.62 -47.26 -25.22
N ASN A 55 -10.46 -47.45 -26.53
CA ASN A 55 -9.64 -46.58 -27.39
C ASN A 55 -10.39 -45.33 -27.88
N SER A 56 -11.71 -45.27 -27.70
CA SER A 56 -12.56 -44.12 -28.01
C SER A 56 -13.61 -43.96 -26.93
N ILE A 57 -13.72 -42.75 -26.39
CA ILE A 57 -14.74 -42.38 -25.41
C ILE A 57 -15.27 -40.98 -25.71
N SER A 58 -16.45 -40.65 -25.20
CA SER A 58 -16.95 -39.27 -25.24
C SER A 58 -16.20 -38.38 -24.25
N VAL A 59 -16.17 -37.05 -24.49
CA VAL A 59 -15.61 -36.08 -23.54
C VAL A 59 -16.33 -36.17 -22.19
N GLY A 60 -17.64 -36.44 -22.15
CA GLY A 60 -18.37 -36.67 -20.91
C GLY A 60 -17.87 -37.89 -20.13
N GLN A 61 -17.63 -39.01 -20.82
CA GLN A 61 -17.05 -40.22 -20.20
C GLN A 61 -15.60 -40.01 -19.74
N LEU A 62 -14.82 -39.19 -20.48
CA LEU A 62 -13.46 -38.82 -20.07
C LEU A 62 -13.49 -38.09 -18.73
N ILE A 63 -14.42 -37.14 -18.59
CA ILE A 63 -14.62 -36.36 -17.36
C ILE A 63 -15.01 -37.29 -16.21
N GLU A 64 -16.03 -38.14 -16.41
CA GLU A 64 -16.51 -39.08 -15.39
C GLU A 64 -15.41 -40.01 -14.89
N GLU A 65 -14.56 -40.54 -15.78
CA GLU A 65 -13.48 -41.45 -15.38
C GLU A 65 -12.35 -40.72 -14.64
N ILE A 66 -12.09 -39.45 -14.97
CA ILE A 66 -11.14 -38.61 -14.23
C ILE A 66 -11.67 -38.40 -12.80
N GLU A 67 -12.91 -37.96 -12.64
CA GLU A 67 -13.52 -37.71 -11.32
C GLU A 67 -13.68 -38.99 -10.49
N LYS A 68 -13.80 -40.16 -11.13
CA LYS A 68 -13.92 -41.45 -10.44
C LYS A 68 -12.60 -42.02 -9.94
N GLN A 69 -11.51 -41.84 -10.69
CA GLN A 69 -10.19 -42.40 -10.37
C GLN A 69 -9.27 -41.40 -9.63
N THR A 70 -9.70 -40.15 -9.48
CA THR A 70 -8.89 -39.07 -8.88
C THR A 70 -9.75 -38.17 -8.00
N ASP A 71 -9.10 -37.41 -7.13
CA ASP A 71 -9.79 -36.42 -6.27
C ASP A 71 -10.12 -35.11 -7.02
N TYR A 72 -10.01 -35.09 -8.35
CA TYR A 72 -10.29 -33.91 -9.17
C TYR A 72 -11.78 -33.72 -9.40
N LEU A 73 -12.23 -32.46 -9.37
CA LEU A 73 -13.52 -32.04 -9.93
C LEU A 73 -13.32 -31.31 -11.26
N VAL A 74 -14.03 -31.72 -12.30
CA VAL A 74 -13.93 -31.10 -13.62
C VAL A 74 -15.07 -30.10 -13.83
N VAL A 75 -14.70 -28.83 -13.99
CA VAL A 75 -15.65 -27.73 -14.18
C VAL A 75 -15.63 -27.28 -15.64
N TYR A 76 -16.80 -27.22 -16.26
CA TYR A 76 -16.95 -26.81 -17.65
C TYR A 76 -18.31 -26.17 -17.91
N SER A 77 -18.40 -25.38 -18.98
CA SER A 77 -19.66 -24.81 -19.45
C SER A 77 -20.29 -25.71 -20.51
N ASN A 78 -21.50 -26.23 -20.25
CA ASN A 78 -22.29 -27.02 -21.23
C ASN A 78 -22.60 -26.25 -22.52
N ARG A 79 -22.47 -24.92 -22.53
CA ARG A 79 -22.63 -24.09 -23.74
C ARG A 79 -21.37 -24.04 -24.61
N GLU A 80 -20.21 -24.32 -24.02
CA GLU A 80 -18.91 -24.17 -24.70
C GLU A 80 -18.25 -25.51 -25.03
N ILE A 81 -18.53 -26.54 -24.24
CA ILE A 81 -17.94 -27.87 -24.37
C ILE A 81 -19.04 -28.88 -24.74
N ASP A 82 -18.89 -29.50 -25.92
CA ASP A 82 -19.75 -30.60 -26.34
C ASP A 82 -19.25 -31.91 -25.71
N THR A 83 -19.97 -32.40 -24.69
CA THR A 83 -19.67 -33.62 -23.96
C THR A 83 -19.89 -34.89 -24.78
N ASN A 84 -20.67 -34.84 -25.85
CA ASN A 84 -20.92 -36.00 -26.72
C ASN A 84 -19.81 -36.23 -27.75
N ARG A 85 -18.89 -35.27 -27.90
CA ARG A 85 -17.80 -35.35 -28.85
C ARG A 85 -16.84 -36.47 -28.48
N GLN A 86 -16.46 -37.27 -29.49
CA GLN A 86 -15.56 -38.41 -29.30
C GLN A 86 -14.10 -37.96 -29.25
N VAL A 87 -13.34 -38.53 -28.31
CA VAL A 87 -11.89 -38.40 -28.17
C VAL A 87 -11.22 -39.76 -28.30
N ILE A 88 -10.09 -39.79 -29.02
CA ILE A 88 -9.31 -41.02 -29.23
C ILE A 88 -8.24 -41.10 -28.15
N ILE A 89 -8.20 -42.24 -27.45
CA ILE A 89 -7.22 -42.54 -26.40
C ILE A 89 -6.15 -43.45 -26.99
N GLN A 90 -4.91 -42.97 -27.02
CA GLN A 90 -3.77 -43.71 -27.59
C GLN A 90 -3.09 -44.60 -26.55
N ASN A 91 -2.95 -44.12 -25.31
CA ASN A 91 -2.33 -44.84 -24.20
C ASN A 91 -3.41 -45.29 -23.20
N LYS A 92 -3.36 -46.54 -22.73
CA LYS A 92 -4.35 -47.06 -21.77
C LYS A 92 -4.08 -46.67 -20.32
N SER A 93 -2.87 -46.22 -20.02
CA SER A 93 -2.44 -45.72 -18.71
C SER A 93 -1.50 -44.54 -18.89
N ALA A 94 -1.85 -43.37 -18.35
CA ALA A 94 -1.05 -42.17 -18.42
C ALA A 94 -1.48 -41.17 -17.33
N LYS A 95 -0.74 -40.07 -17.17
CA LYS A 95 -1.13 -38.99 -16.26
C LYS A 95 -2.35 -38.24 -16.79
N VAL A 96 -3.21 -37.75 -15.91
CA VAL A 96 -4.36 -36.89 -16.28
C VAL A 96 -3.91 -35.74 -17.20
N SER A 97 -2.82 -35.07 -16.85
CA SER A 97 -2.24 -33.97 -17.62
C SER A 97 -1.83 -34.36 -19.05
N SER A 98 -1.25 -35.54 -19.25
CA SER A 98 -0.93 -36.07 -20.58
C SER A 98 -2.19 -36.39 -21.38
N TYR A 99 -3.21 -36.97 -20.76
CA TYR A 99 -4.48 -37.26 -21.44
C TYR A 99 -5.18 -36.01 -21.90
N LEU A 100 -5.36 -35.02 -21.03
CA LEU A 100 -6.01 -33.77 -21.39
C LEU A 100 -5.25 -33.07 -22.53
N LYS A 101 -3.92 -33.08 -22.50
CA LYS A 101 -3.09 -32.53 -23.57
C LYS A 101 -3.27 -33.25 -24.90
N GLU A 102 -3.23 -34.57 -24.94
CA GLU A 102 -3.29 -35.34 -26.18
C GLU A 102 -4.70 -35.39 -26.78
N THR A 103 -5.72 -35.50 -25.93
CA THR A 103 -7.12 -35.70 -26.33
C THR A 103 -7.83 -34.38 -26.62
N LEU A 104 -7.70 -33.38 -25.74
CA LEU A 104 -8.47 -32.13 -25.83
C LEU A 104 -7.87 -31.13 -26.81
N ALA A 105 -6.55 -31.18 -27.05
CA ALA A 105 -5.88 -30.30 -28.02
C ALA A 105 -6.44 -30.48 -29.44
N LYS A 106 -6.75 -31.72 -29.86
CA LYS A 106 -7.31 -32.03 -31.19
C LYS A 106 -8.78 -31.60 -31.33
N VAL A 107 -9.47 -31.46 -30.21
CA VAL A 107 -10.90 -31.14 -30.13
C VAL A 107 -11.14 -29.63 -29.98
N GLY A 108 -10.07 -28.84 -29.75
CA GLY A 108 -10.17 -27.40 -29.57
C GLY A 108 -10.61 -27.01 -28.17
N ILE A 109 -10.34 -27.86 -27.18
CA ILE A 109 -10.66 -27.63 -25.77
C ILE A 109 -9.34 -27.40 -25.03
N GLY A 110 -9.28 -26.31 -24.28
CA GLY A 110 -8.18 -25.96 -23.38
C GLY A 110 -8.53 -26.41 -21.97
N TYR A 111 -7.50 -26.70 -21.17
CA TYR A 111 -7.66 -27.06 -19.77
C TYR A 111 -6.70 -26.27 -18.90
N LYS A 112 -7.12 -25.99 -17.66
CA LYS A 112 -6.28 -25.38 -16.63
C LYS A 112 -6.49 -26.14 -15.31
N PHE A 113 -5.40 -26.50 -14.65
CA PHE A 113 -5.43 -27.04 -13.29
C PHE A 113 -5.46 -25.87 -12.29
N GLU A 114 -6.37 -25.94 -11.33
CA GLU A 114 -6.52 -24.96 -10.26
C GLU A 114 -6.83 -25.69 -8.96
N ASN A 115 -5.79 -26.01 -8.19
CA ASN A 115 -5.86 -26.90 -7.02
C ASN A 115 -6.48 -28.25 -7.39
N ASP A 116 -7.62 -28.60 -6.78
CA ASP A 116 -8.36 -29.84 -7.01
C ASP A 116 -9.38 -29.72 -8.15
N TYR A 117 -9.39 -28.59 -8.88
CA TYR A 117 -10.28 -28.36 -10.01
C TYR A 117 -9.55 -28.43 -11.34
N ILE A 118 -10.21 -29.04 -12.34
CA ILE A 118 -9.79 -29.00 -13.74
C ILE A 118 -10.83 -28.18 -14.50
N ILE A 119 -10.44 -26.99 -14.96
CA ILE A 119 -11.33 -26.10 -15.70
C ILE A 119 -11.15 -26.34 -17.19
N LEU A 120 -12.21 -26.76 -17.88
CA LEU A 120 -12.23 -26.89 -19.34
C LEU A 120 -12.86 -25.65 -19.98
N SER A 121 -12.19 -25.12 -21.00
CA SER A 121 -12.66 -23.93 -21.74
C SER A 121 -12.42 -24.11 -23.24
N LYS A 122 -13.17 -23.38 -24.07
CA LYS A 122 -12.93 -23.40 -25.51
C LYS A 122 -11.55 -22.80 -25.80
N ASN A 123 -10.67 -23.60 -26.42
CA ASN A 123 -9.34 -23.13 -26.80
C ASN A 123 -9.46 -22.16 -27.98
N THR A 124 -9.50 -20.86 -27.68
CA THR A 124 -9.41 -19.80 -28.69
C THR A 124 -7.97 -19.56 -29.17
N SER A 125 -6.98 -20.27 -28.62
CA SER A 125 -5.55 -20.05 -28.88
C SER A 125 -4.94 -20.99 -29.93
N LEU A 126 -5.73 -21.77 -30.67
CA LEU A 126 -5.19 -22.65 -31.74
C LEU A 126 -4.90 -21.93 -33.08
N LEU A 127 -5.05 -20.60 -33.14
CA LEU A 127 -4.58 -19.79 -34.28
C LEU A 127 -3.30 -19.00 -34.01
N ASP A 128 -2.72 -19.09 -32.80
CA ASP A 128 -1.65 -18.19 -32.35
C ASP A 128 -0.29 -18.88 -32.10
N GLN A 129 -0.07 -20.06 -32.70
CA GLN A 129 1.29 -20.59 -32.90
C GLN A 129 1.97 -20.01 -34.16
N ILE A 130 1.70 -18.74 -34.48
CA ILE A 130 2.56 -17.98 -35.39
C ILE A 130 3.78 -17.58 -34.58
N GLN A 131 4.90 -18.25 -34.87
CA GLN A 131 6.29 -17.85 -34.63
C GLN A 131 6.41 -16.45 -34.01
N GLN A 132 6.68 -16.37 -32.70
CA GLN A 132 6.99 -15.09 -32.07
C GLN A 132 8.29 -14.56 -32.67
N GLU A 133 8.20 -13.46 -33.42
CA GLU A 133 9.37 -12.83 -34.02
C GLU A 133 9.92 -11.74 -33.09
N LYS A 134 11.23 -11.50 -33.18
CA LYS A 134 11.88 -10.40 -32.45
C LYS A 134 11.55 -9.10 -33.17
N ILE A 135 10.64 -8.31 -32.61
CA ILE A 135 10.29 -6.97 -33.10
C ILE A 135 11.17 -5.96 -32.38
N THR A 136 11.73 -5.04 -33.15
CA THR A 136 12.53 -3.92 -32.64
C THR A 136 11.81 -2.61 -32.96
N GLY A 137 12.05 -1.57 -32.17
CA GLY A 137 11.47 -0.27 -32.45
C GLY A 137 12.08 0.84 -31.64
N ILE A 138 11.63 2.06 -31.92
CA ILE A 138 12.03 3.28 -31.22
C ILE A 138 10.77 4.02 -30.79
N VAL A 139 10.74 4.49 -29.55
CA VAL A 139 9.70 5.36 -29.02
C VAL A 139 10.25 6.77 -28.91
N THR A 140 9.59 7.73 -29.56
CA THR A 140 9.96 9.14 -29.52
C THR A 140 8.77 10.00 -29.12
N ASP A 141 9.03 11.24 -28.72
CA ASP A 141 8.00 12.27 -28.57
C ASP A 141 7.67 12.94 -29.92
N VAL A 142 6.76 13.91 -29.89
CA VAL A 142 6.38 14.72 -31.06
C VAL A 142 7.49 15.64 -31.57
N LYS A 143 8.51 15.92 -30.75
CA LYS A 143 9.69 16.74 -31.10
C LYS A 143 10.84 15.89 -31.67
N GLY A 144 10.68 14.57 -31.67
CA GLY A 144 11.67 13.60 -32.15
C GLY A 144 12.69 13.18 -31.09
N GLU A 145 12.50 13.57 -29.82
CA GLU A 145 13.34 13.16 -28.70
C GLU A 145 13.01 11.72 -28.28
N PRO A 146 14.03 10.86 -28.03
CA PRO A 146 13.80 9.49 -27.58
C PRO A 146 13.24 9.43 -26.17
N ILE A 147 12.24 8.57 -25.95
CA ILE A 147 11.60 8.41 -24.64
C ILE A 147 12.21 7.22 -23.92
N ILE A 148 12.93 7.51 -22.83
CA ILE A 148 13.64 6.54 -22.00
C ILE A 148 12.68 6.00 -20.93
N GLY A 149 12.61 4.67 -20.78
CA GLY A 149 11.79 4.05 -19.72
C GLY A 149 10.30 3.89 -20.05
N ALA A 150 9.88 4.03 -21.30
CA ALA A 150 8.51 3.76 -21.73
C ALA A 150 8.21 2.26 -21.66
N ASN A 151 7.03 1.91 -21.15
CA ASN A 151 6.55 0.54 -21.08
C ASN A 151 5.91 0.15 -22.41
N VAL A 152 6.40 -0.92 -23.03
CA VAL A 152 5.90 -1.47 -24.30
C VAL A 152 5.36 -2.87 -24.03
N SER A 153 4.08 -3.12 -24.26
CA SER A 153 3.45 -4.42 -24.03
C SER A 153 2.57 -4.86 -25.19
N VAL A 154 2.34 -6.17 -25.32
CA VAL A 154 1.41 -6.74 -26.32
C VAL A 154 0.02 -6.88 -25.71
N ILE A 155 -0.99 -6.24 -26.30
CA ILE A 155 -2.37 -6.32 -25.79
C ILE A 155 -2.86 -7.77 -25.79
N GLY A 156 -3.37 -8.21 -24.63
CA GLY A 156 -3.88 -9.57 -24.42
C GLY A 156 -2.83 -10.64 -24.15
N LYS A 157 -1.54 -10.29 -24.06
CA LYS A 157 -0.44 -11.23 -23.74
C LYS A 157 0.40 -10.68 -22.58
N SER A 158 0.94 -11.57 -21.74
CA SER A 158 1.89 -11.20 -20.66
C SER A 158 3.32 -10.99 -21.20
N ILE A 159 3.46 -10.26 -22.31
CA ILE A 159 4.74 -9.97 -22.96
C ILE A 159 4.91 -8.45 -22.98
N GLY A 160 6.00 -7.97 -22.39
CA GLY A 160 6.34 -6.56 -22.35
C GLY A 160 7.84 -6.32 -22.19
N THR A 161 8.27 -5.09 -22.44
CA THR A 161 9.65 -4.63 -22.37
C THR A 161 9.67 -3.13 -22.04
N ILE A 162 10.85 -2.58 -21.76
CA ILE A 162 11.04 -1.16 -21.44
C ILE A 162 12.03 -0.56 -22.47
N THR A 163 11.84 0.69 -22.86
CA THR A 163 12.77 1.39 -23.76
C THR A 163 14.08 1.75 -23.07
N ASP A 164 15.19 1.69 -23.81
CA ASP A 164 16.53 2.07 -23.35
C ASP A 164 16.80 3.59 -23.44
N ILE A 165 18.06 4.00 -23.24
CA ILE A 165 18.49 5.41 -23.23
C ILE A 165 18.33 6.11 -24.59
N ASP A 166 18.30 5.34 -25.68
CA ASP A 166 18.07 5.83 -27.04
C ASP A 166 16.59 5.68 -27.44
N GLY A 167 15.70 5.34 -26.50
CA GLY A 167 14.29 5.08 -26.76
C GLY A 167 14.03 3.78 -27.52
N LYS A 168 15.03 2.91 -27.70
CA LYS A 168 14.89 1.65 -28.43
C LYS A 168 14.28 0.57 -27.54
N PHE A 169 13.48 -0.29 -28.14
CA PHE A 169 12.93 -1.47 -27.47
C PHE A 169 13.06 -2.71 -28.34
N THR A 170 13.01 -3.87 -27.68
CA THR A 170 12.97 -5.19 -28.31
C THR A 170 11.92 -6.04 -27.60
N ILE A 171 10.94 -6.54 -28.35
CA ILE A 171 9.83 -7.32 -27.82
C ILE A 171 9.55 -8.55 -28.70
N GLN A 172 9.11 -9.65 -28.10
CA GLN A 172 8.67 -10.85 -28.82
C GLN A 172 7.19 -10.71 -29.18
N ALA A 173 6.88 -10.44 -30.45
CA ALA A 173 5.52 -10.25 -30.92
C ALA A 173 5.37 -10.79 -32.35
N SER A 174 4.17 -11.27 -32.69
CA SER A 174 3.88 -11.73 -34.05
C SER A 174 3.32 -10.58 -34.89
N LEU A 175 3.50 -10.66 -36.22
CA LEU A 175 2.89 -9.70 -37.14
C LEU A 175 1.36 -9.71 -36.96
N GLY A 176 0.77 -8.53 -36.81
CA GLY A 176 -0.66 -8.36 -36.56
C GLY A 176 -1.05 -8.17 -35.10
N ASN A 177 -0.17 -8.46 -34.13
CA ASN A 177 -0.39 -8.10 -32.73
C ASN A 177 -0.47 -6.58 -32.54
N THR A 178 -1.17 -6.11 -31.51
CA THR A 178 -1.20 -4.69 -31.15
C THR A 178 -0.28 -4.44 -29.96
N LEU A 179 0.67 -3.52 -30.13
CA LEU A 179 1.49 -3.01 -29.05
C LEU A 179 0.76 -1.86 -28.37
N GLN A 180 0.84 -1.81 -27.05
CA GLN A 180 0.46 -0.69 -26.22
C GLN A 180 1.72 -0.11 -25.60
N VAL A 181 1.93 1.19 -25.81
CA VAL A 181 3.04 1.93 -25.23
C VAL A 181 2.50 2.98 -24.26
N SER A 182 3.00 2.97 -23.04
CA SER A 182 2.63 3.94 -22.01
C SER A 182 3.86 4.51 -21.33
N PHE A 183 3.82 5.81 -21.04
CA PHE A 183 4.82 6.51 -20.27
C PHE A 183 4.15 7.64 -19.49
N ILE A 184 4.69 7.97 -18.32
CA ILE A 184 4.10 9.00 -17.45
C ILE A 184 4.19 10.36 -18.15
N GLY A 185 3.06 11.10 -18.20
CA GLY A 185 2.97 12.38 -18.90
C GLY A 185 2.68 12.28 -20.40
N TYR A 186 2.41 11.07 -20.92
CA TYR A 186 2.10 10.83 -22.32
C TYR A 186 0.83 9.98 -22.48
N LYS A 187 0.09 10.22 -23.56
CA LYS A 187 -1.11 9.46 -23.89
C LYS A 187 -0.70 8.05 -24.28
N THR A 188 -1.42 7.07 -23.74
CA THR A 188 -1.18 5.67 -24.07
C THR A 188 -1.48 5.45 -25.55
N GLN A 189 -0.45 5.09 -26.31
CA GLN A 189 -0.57 4.88 -27.75
C GLN A 189 -0.67 3.37 -28.03
N THR A 190 -1.58 3.00 -28.94
CA THR A 190 -1.67 1.63 -29.45
C THR A 190 -1.26 1.59 -30.91
N THR A 191 -0.44 0.62 -31.30
CA THR A 191 0.09 0.48 -32.66
C THR A 191 0.12 -0.99 -33.07
N LYS A 192 -0.44 -1.30 -34.24
CA LYS A 192 -0.41 -2.65 -34.79
C LYS A 192 0.99 -2.98 -35.34
N VAL A 193 1.51 -4.16 -35.03
CA VAL A 193 2.78 -4.67 -35.52
C VAL A 193 2.64 -5.03 -37.00
N ALA A 194 2.99 -4.08 -37.87
CA ALA A 194 3.00 -4.28 -39.32
C ALA A 194 4.36 -4.75 -39.85
N ASN A 195 5.45 -4.37 -39.18
CA ASN A 195 6.84 -4.62 -39.61
C ASN A 195 7.73 -5.05 -38.42
N LYS A 196 8.91 -5.61 -38.72
CA LYS A 196 9.95 -5.98 -37.72
C LYS A 196 10.63 -4.78 -37.05
N HIS A 197 10.57 -3.62 -37.69
CA HIS A 197 11.03 -2.35 -37.16
C HIS A 197 9.87 -1.35 -37.13
N ILE A 198 9.60 -0.76 -35.96
CA ILE A 198 8.46 0.14 -35.76
C ILE A 198 8.90 1.38 -35.02
N THR A 199 8.48 2.56 -35.50
CA THR A 199 8.62 3.82 -34.78
C THR A 199 7.26 4.19 -34.19
N ILE A 200 7.23 4.47 -32.88
CA ILE A 200 6.01 4.84 -32.15
C ILE A 200 6.23 6.23 -31.58
N VAL A 201 5.37 7.17 -31.99
CA VAL A 201 5.41 8.55 -31.49
C VAL A 201 4.37 8.68 -30.39
N LEU A 202 4.80 9.02 -29.17
CA LEU A 202 3.90 9.33 -28.07
C LEU A 202 3.53 10.81 -28.09
N GLN A 203 2.25 11.09 -27.81
CA GLN A 203 1.75 12.44 -27.66
C GLN A 203 1.77 12.81 -26.18
N GLU A 204 2.28 14.01 -25.85
CA GLU A 204 2.23 14.54 -24.49
C GLU A 204 0.76 14.56 -24.00
N ASP A 205 0.54 14.04 -22.79
CA ASP A 205 -0.77 14.05 -22.16
C ASP A 205 -0.93 15.33 -21.33
N MET A 206 -1.36 16.40 -21.99
CA MET A 206 -1.71 17.66 -21.31
C MET A 206 -2.93 17.54 -20.39
N GLU A 207 -3.64 16.39 -20.37
CA GLU A 207 -4.84 16.16 -19.54
C GLU A 207 -4.52 15.45 -18.21
N MET A 208 -3.27 15.00 -17.98
CA MET A 208 -2.88 14.42 -16.68
C MET A 208 -2.57 15.50 -15.64
N LEU A 209 -3.64 16.11 -15.11
CA LEU A 209 -3.76 16.62 -13.74
C LEU A 209 -5.24 16.85 -13.34
N ASP A 210 -6.16 16.04 -13.87
CA ASP A 210 -7.55 16.03 -13.43
C ASP A 210 -7.67 15.33 -12.07
N GLU A 211 -7.42 16.08 -10.99
CA GLU A 211 -7.88 15.69 -9.65
C GLU A 211 -9.41 15.62 -9.66
N VAL A 212 -9.94 14.40 -9.56
CA VAL A 212 -11.38 14.16 -9.38
C VAL A 212 -11.73 14.47 -7.93
N VAL A 213 -12.64 15.43 -7.76
CA VAL A 213 -13.19 15.85 -6.47
C VAL A 213 -14.50 15.09 -6.26
N VAL A 214 -14.60 14.33 -5.17
CA VAL A 214 -15.84 13.59 -4.85
C VAL A 214 -16.67 14.43 -3.90
N ILE A 215 -17.53 15.26 -4.48
CA ILE A 215 -18.55 15.98 -3.72
C ILE A 215 -19.76 15.06 -3.61
N GLY A 216 -20.30 14.90 -2.40
CA GLY A 216 -21.41 13.99 -2.12
C GLY A 216 -22.49 14.00 -3.22
N TYR A 217 -22.72 12.81 -3.80
CA TYR A 217 -23.65 12.45 -4.89
C TYR A 217 -23.19 12.63 -6.36
N GLY A 218 -21.94 12.99 -6.66
CA GLY A 218 -21.41 12.90 -8.04
C GLY A 218 -19.94 13.30 -8.24
N THR A 219 -19.30 12.84 -9.32
CA THR A 219 -17.92 13.23 -9.70
C THR A 219 -17.97 14.45 -10.61
N VAL A 220 -17.38 15.58 -10.22
CA VAL A 220 -17.28 16.78 -11.07
C VAL A 220 -15.82 17.19 -11.23
N LYS A 221 -15.40 17.58 -12.43
CA LYS A 221 -14.03 18.02 -12.70
C LYS A 221 -13.73 19.33 -11.96
N LYS A 222 -12.51 19.46 -11.42
CA LYS A 222 -12.02 20.67 -10.74
C LYS A 222 -12.09 21.92 -11.64
N SER A 223 -12.00 21.75 -12.96
CA SER A 223 -12.15 22.82 -13.95
C SER A 223 -13.56 23.43 -14.02
N ASP A 224 -14.57 22.64 -13.64
CA ASP A 224 -15.98 23.00 -13.84
C ASP A 224 -16.61 23.62 -12.58
N LEU A 225 -15.83 23.68 -11.49
CA LEU A 225 -16.20 24.35 -10.25
C LEU A 225 -15.74 25.81 -10.31
N THR A 226 -16.71 26.72 -10.38
CA THR A 226 -16.49 28.18 -10.35
C THR A 226 -16.05 28.71 -8.96
N GLY A 227 -15.80 27.84 -7.98
CA GLY A 227 -15.42 28.18 -6.60
C GLY A 227 -14.02 27.72 -6.20
N SER A 228 -13.41 28.35 -5.19
CA SER A 228 -12.10 27.97 -4.67
C SER A 228 -12.19 26.68 -3.86
N VAL A 229 -11.80 25.59 -4.51
CA VAL A 229 -11.56 24.29 -3.88
C VAL A 229 -10.05 24.08 -3.78
N SER A 230 -9.59 23.59 -2.64
CA SER A 230 -8.20 23.13 -2.49
C SER A 230 -8.17 21.70 -2.00
N SER A 231 -7.35 20.90 -2.65
CA SER A 231 -7.20 19.48 -2.43
C SER A 231 -5.80 19.19 -1.88
N ILE A 232 -5.72 18.21 -0.98
CA ILE A 232 -4.49 17.55 -0.60
C ILE A 232 -4.63 16.09 -1.02
N SER A 233 -3.70 15.64 -1.86
CA SER A 233 -3.60 14.24 -2.27
C SER A 233 -2.83 13.39 -1.25
N GLN A 234 -3.05 12.08 -1.29
CA GLN A 234 -2.40 11.11 -0.40
C GLN A 234 -0.87 11.26 -0.31
N LYS A 235 -0.20 11.56 -1.42
CA LYS A 235 1.27 11.70 -1.46
C LYS A 235 1.73 12.75 -0.45
N ASN A 236 1.05 13.89 -0.45
CA ASN A 236 1.38 15.02 0.43
C ASN A 236 1.05 14.73 1.90
N ILE A 237 0.14 13.78 2.18
CA ILE A 237 -0.19 13.34 3.55
C ILE A 237 0.90 12.41 4.09
N LYS A 238 1.42 11.49 3.25
CA LYS A 238 2.38 10.45 3.63
C LYS A 238 3.81 10.94 3.87
N ASP A 239 4.20 12.07 3.31
CA ASP A 239 5.59 12.57 3.38
C ASP A 239 6.01 13.04 4.80
N GLN A 240 5.12 12.95 5.79
CA GLN A 240 5.42 13.30 7.18
C GLN A 240 4.67 12.35 8.13
N PRO A 241 5.34 11.80 9.16
CA PRO A 241 4.68 10.95 10.16
C PRO A 241 3.81 11.85 11.05
N MET A 242 2.56 12.05 10.63
CA MET A 242 1.57 12.82 11.37
C MET A 242 0.63 11.81 12.01
N THR A 243 0.45 11.88 13.32
CA THR A 243 -0.46 10.98 14.03
C THR A 243 -1.92 11.37 13.87
N ARG A 244 -2.18 12.61 13.43
CA ARG A 244 -3.53 13.17 13.32
C ARG A 244 -3.72 14.02 12.07
N LEU A 245 -4.95 13.97 11.55
CA LEU A 245 -5.35 14.58 10.30
C LEU A 245 -5.44 16.11 10.34
N ASP A 246 -5.87 16.67 11.46
CA ASP A 246 -5.98 18.10 11.70
C ASP A 246 -4.64 18.85 11.54
N GLN A 247 -3.55 18.23 11.98
CA GLN A 247 -2.20 18.75 11.81
C GLN A 247 -1.73 18.70 10.35
N ALA A 248 -2.20 17.72 9.57
CA ALA A 248 -1.85 17.58 8.15
C ALA A 248 -2.38 18.71 7.27
N LEU A 249 -3.44 19.41 7.71
CA LEU A 249 -3.98 20.56 6.99
C LEU A 249 -3.19 21.84 7.25
N SER A 250 -2.38 21.88 8.32
CA SER A 250 -1.64 23.07 8.73
C SER A 250 -0.56 23.43 7.71
N GLY A 251 -0.61 24.64 7.17
CA GLY A 251 0.38 25.14 6.20
C GLY A 251 0.35 24.49 4.82
N ARG A 252 -0.49 23.47 4.59
CA ARG A 252 -0.59 22.75 3.30
C ARG A 252 -1.74 23.26 2.42
N ILE A 253 -2.75 23.92 3.00
CA ILE A 253 -3.83 24.55 2.24
C ILE A 253 -3.82 26.07 2.48
N PRO A 254 -3.69 26.88 1.41
CA PRO A 254 -3.79 28.34 1.52
C PRO A 254 -5.14 28.76 2.11
N GLY A 255 -5.12 29.63 3.14
CA GLY A 255 -6.34 30.15 3.76
C GLY A 255 -7.03 29.19 4.75
N VAL A 256 -6.39 28.06 5.07
CA VAL A 256 -6.77 27.22 6.21
C VAL A 256 -5.81 27.50 7.36
N VAL A 257 -6.37 27.87 8.51
CA VAL A 257 -5.63 28.10 9.75
C VAL A 257 -6.02 27.02 10.74
N VAL A 258 -5.00 26.34 11.26
CA VAL A 258 -5.12 25.27 12.24
C VAL A 258 -4.59 25.82 13.56
N ILE A 259 -5.45 25.96 14.57
CA ILE A 259 -5.11 26.50 15.88
C ILE A 259 -5.04 25.36 16.89
N THR A 260 -3.83 25.02 17.31
CA THR A 260 -3.56 24.04 18.37
C THR A 260 -3.41 24.75 19.70
N ASN A 261 -4.34 24.52 20.64
CA ASN A 261 -4.30 25.15 21.96
C ASN A 261 -3.35 24.45 22.94
N SER A 262 -2.96 23.20 22.65
CA SER A 262 -1.99 22.44 23.43
C SER A 262 -1.27 21.40 22.57
N GLY A 263 -0.15 20.89 23.06
CA GLY A 263 0.57 19.77 22.44
C GLY A 263 0.09 18.39 22.92
N ALA A 264 -1.05 18.31 23.62
CA ALA A 264 -1.55 17.05 24.15
C ALA A 264 -2.20 16.20 23.04
N PRO A 265 -1.93 14.88 22.97
CA PRO A 265 -2.41 14.01 21.88
C PRO A 265 -3.93 13.90 21.72
N GLU A 266 -4.71 14.16 22.78
CA GLU A 266 -6.18 14.00 22.78
C GLU A 266 -6.95 15.32 22.61
N GLN A 267 -6.27 16.47 22.57
CA GLN A 267 -6.96 17.74 22.45
C GLN A 267 -7.44 17.99 21.02
N SER A 268 -8.66 18.52 20.86
CA SER A 268 -9.21 18.88 19.57
C SER A 268 -8.53 20.14 19.04
N THR A 269 -8.20 20.13 17.76
CA THR A 269 -7.60 21.30 17.08
C THR A 269 -8.72 22.11 16.43
N GLN A 270 -8.64 23.44 16.52
CA GLN A 270 -9.63 24.31 15.91
C GLN A 270 -9.19 24.70 14.50
N ILE A 271 -9.94 24.24 13.50
CA ILE A 271 -9.68 24.58 12.09
C ILE A 271 -10.58 25.74 11.67
N ARG A 272 -10.03 26.66 10.88
CA ARG A 272 -10.73 27.85 10.37
C ARG A 272 -10.38 28.08 8.90
N ILE A 273 -11.40 28.32 8.08
CA ILE A 273 -11.26 28.57 6.65
C ILE A 273 -11.57 30.04 6.39
N ARG A 274 -10.60 30.79 5.86
CA ARG A 274 -10.72 32.23 5.51
C ARG A 274 -11.17 33.15 6.67
N GLY A 275 -10.72 32.88 7.88
CA GLY A 275 -10.95 33.77 9.03
C GLY A 275 -12.28 33.51 9.76
N ALA A 276 -12.65 34.40 10.68
CA ALA A 276 -13.86 34.24 11.49
C ALA A 276 -15.06 34.88 10.75
N ASN A 277 -16.04 34.06 10.38
CA ASN A 277 -17.26 34.53 9.71
C ASN A 277 -18.35 34.97 10.70
N SER A 278 -18.18 34.68 11.99
CA SER A 278 -19.13 35.09 13.03
C SER A 278 -18.42 35.60 14.29
N ILE A 279 -19.00 36.67 14.86
CA ILE A 279 -18.58 37.26 16.15
C ILE A 279 -19.22 36.49 17.32
N TYR A 280 -20.43 35.96 17.14
CA TYR A 280 -21.21 35.29 18.19
C TYR A 280 -21.48 33.81 17.91
N GLY A 281 -21.44 33.37 16.64
CA GLY A 281 -21.65 31.99 16.22
C GLY A 281 -20.36 31.18 16.15
N GLY A 282 -20.51 29.85 16.08
CA GLY A 282 -19.38 28.94 15.87
C GLY A 282 -18.69 29.19 14.53
N ASN A 283 -17.36 29.14 14.52
CA ASN A 283 -16.51 29.38 13.33
C ASN A 283 -15.85 28.10 12.78
N SER A 284 -16.26 26.93 13.27
CA SER A 284 -15.72 25.65 12.81
C SER A 284 -16.33 25.27 11.45
N PRO A 285 -15.55 24.66 10.54
CA PRO A 285 -16.07 24.15 9.28
C PRO A 285 -16.93 22.90 9.50
N LEU A 286 -17.71 22.54 8.48
CA LEU A 286 -18.41 21.26 8.44
C LEU A 286 -17.44 20.17 7.96
N TYR A 287 -17.35 19.07 8.71
CA TYR A 287 -16.56 17.90 8.33
C TYR A 287 -17.44 16.82 7.73
N ILE A 288 -17.03 16.29 6.59
CA ILE A 288 -17.74 15.24 5.85
C ILE A 288 -16.74 14.13 5.56
N VAL A 289 -17.04 12.93 6.03
CA VAL A 289 -16.23 11.73 5.78
C VAL A 289 -17.07 10.79 4.93
N ASP A 290 -16.62 10.48 3.71
CA ASP A 290 -17.32 9.60 2.77
C ASP A 290 -18.80 9.97 2.53
N GLY A 291 -19.10 11.27 2.54
CA GLY A 291 -20.46 11.80 2.36
C GLY A 291 -21.29 11.91 3.64
N VAL A 292 -20.78 11.46 4.79
CA VAL A 292 -21.47 11.56 6.09
C VAL A 292 -20.92 12.74 6.90
N PRO A 293 -21.76 13.70 7.32
CA PRO A 293 -21.30 14.81 8.16
C PRO A 293 -21.00 14.32 9.58
N ASN A 294 -19.74 14.36 9.99
CA ASN A 294 -19.32 13.91 11.32
C ASN A 294 -17.99 14.57 11.76
N THR A 295 -18.04 15.29 12.88
CA THR A 295 -16.89 15.96 13.50
C THR A 295 -15.95 15.00 14.23
N ASP A 296 -16.51 13.94 14.83
CA ASP A 296 -15.77 13.02 15.70
C ASP A 296 -15.02 11.98 14.88
N LEU A 297 -15.59 11.58 13.74
CA LEU A 297 -14.90 10.71 12.79
C LEU A 297 -13.66 11.40 12.22
N PHE A 298 -13.72 12.69 11.89
CA PHE A 298 -12.57 13.42 11.33
C PHE A 298 -11.33 13.38 12.22
N ASN A 299 -11.50 13.51 13.54
CA ASN A 299 -10.38 13.52 14.49
C ASN A 299 -9.77 12.14 14.74
N ASN A 300 -10.55 11.07 14.50
CA ASN A 300 -10.16 9.68 14.77
C ASN A 300 -9.73 8.91 13.50
N LEU A 301 -9.72 9.56 12.34
CA LEU A 301 -9.25 8.93 11.10
C LEU A 301 -7.73 8.84 11.06
N ALA A 302 -7.22 7.63 10.83
CA ALA A 302 -5.82 7.43 10.56
C ALA A 302 -5.47 8.07 9.19
N PRO A 303 -4.39 8.87 9.09
CA PRO A 303 -3.97 9.47 7.82
C PRO A 303 -3.72 8.43 6.71
N ASN A 304 -3.36 7.21 7.10
CA ASN A 304 -3.15 6.10 6.18
C ASN A 304 -4.41 5.58 5.49
N ASP A 305 -5.58 5.84 6.06
CA ASP A 305 -6.87 5.43 5.47
C ASP A 305 -7.41 6.49 4.52
N ILE A 306 -6.73 7.63 4.38
CA ILE A 306 -7.22 8.78 3.62
C ILE A 306 -6.67 8.74 2.19
N GLN A 307 -7.58 8.87 1.23
CA GLN A 307 -7.26 8.99 -0.18
C GLN A 307 -7.06 10.46 -0.58
N SER A 308 -8.00 11.31 -0.20
CA SER A 308 -7.96 12.75 -0.50
C SER A 308 -8.67 13.56 0.58
N ILE A 309 -8.22 14.80 0.74
CA ILE A 309 -8.91 15.81 1.54
C ILE A 309 -9.20 17.01 0.64
N GLU A 310 -10.44 17.44 0.61
CA GLU A 310 -10.90 18.56 -0.20
C GLU A 310 -11.51 19.62 0.71
N VAL A 311 -11.12 20.87 0.50
CA VAL A 311 -11.57 21.99 1.30
C VAL A 311 -12.30 22.98 0.40
N LEU A 312 -13.60 23.10 0.64
CA LEU A 312 -14.50 24.03 -0.04
C LEU A 312 -14.51 25.35 0.74
N LYS A 313 -14.05 26.42 0.11
CA LYS A 313 -13.82 27.73 0.77
C LYS A 313 -14.82 28.81 0.40
N ASP A 314 -15.54 28.62 -0.70
CA ASP A 314 -16.47 29.59 -1.28
C ASP A 314 -17.91 29.17 -1.13
N ALA A 315 -18.80 30.17 -1.04
CA ALA A 315 -20.25 29.97 -0.91
C ALA A 315 -20.84 29.17 -2.08
N SER A 316 -20.29 29.27 -3.29
CA SER A 316 -20.73 28.47 -4.44
C SER A 316 -20.41 26.99 -4.28
N ALA A 317 -19.25 26.66 -3.70
CA ALA A 317 -18.82 25.29 -3.45
C ALA A 317 -19.54 24.69 -2.22
N THR A 318 -19.83 25.49 -1.21
CA THR A 318 -20.51 25.02 0.01
C THR A 318 -22.04 25.08 -0.05
N ALA A 319 -22.62 25.66 -1.11
CA ALA A 319 -24.07 25.83 -1.30
C ALA A 319 -24.86 24.53 -1.10
N ILE A 320 -24.29 23.39 -1.50
CA ILE A 320 -24.90 22.06 -1.37
C ILE A 320 -25.13 21.68 0.11
N TYR A 321 -24.28 22.18 1.01
CA TYR A 321 -24.33 21.89 2.45
C TYR A 321 -25.08 22.96 3.26
N GLY A 322 -25.65 23.95 2.59
CA GLY A 322 -26.50 24.99 3.18
C GLY A 322 -25.80 25.81 4.27
N SER A 323 -26.55 26.21 5.28
CA SER A 323 -26.06 27.06 6.38
C SER A 323 -24.90 26.44 7.18
N ARG A 324 -24.81 25.10 7.23
CA ARG A 324 -23.73 24.38 7.92
C ARG A 324 -22.39 24.51 7.20
N GLY A 325 -22.42 24.76 5.89
CA GLY A 325 -21.23 25.00 5.06
C GLY A 325 -20.79 26.47 5.01
N ALA A 326 -21.43 27.38 5.74
CA ALA A 326 -21.11 28.81 5.71
C ALA A 326 -19.67 29.13 6.18
N ASN A 327 -19.10 28.28 7.05
CA ASN A 327 -17.72 28.40 7.53
C ASN A 327 -16.71 27.59 6.69
N GLY A 328 -17.12 27.11 5.52
CA GLY A 328 -16.35 26.17 4.71
C GLY A 328 -16.65 24.71 5.06
N VAL A 329 -16.31 23.81 4.15
CA VAL A 329 -16.54 22.37 4.27
C VAL A 329 -15.24 21.63 3.99
N ILE A 330 -14.92 20.66 4.85
CA ILE A 330 -13.78 19.74 4.69
C ILE A 330 -14.36 18.37 4.37
N LEU A 331 -14.07 17.88 3.16
CA LEU A 331 -14.45 16.56 2.69
C LEU A 331 -13.24 15.64 2.78
N VAL A 332 -13.43 14.49 3.38
CA VAL A 332 -12.43 13.43 3.49
C VAL A 332 -12.97 12.22 2.75
N THR A 333 -12.20 11.74 1.79
CA THR A 333 -12.47 10.47 1.10
C THR A 333 -11.51 9.42 1.62
N THR A 334 -12.05 8.31 2.12
CA THR A 334 -11.24 7.18 2.57
C THR A 334 -10.89 6.26 1.41
N LYS A 335 -9.78 5.54 1.57
CA LYS A 335 -9.33 4.55 0.58
C LYS A 335 -10.35 3.42 0.51
N ARG A 336 -10.70 3.05 -0.72
CA ARG A 336 -11.54 1.88 -1.02
C ARG A 336 -10.71 0.82 -1.74
N GLY A 337 -11.09 -0.46 -1.55
CA GLY A 337 -10.49 -1.55 -2.29
C GLY A 337 -10.73 -1.37 -3.80
N ALA A 338 -9.68 -1.54 -4.61
CA ALA A 338 -9.78 -1.53 -6.06
C ALA A 338 -9.85 -2.98 -6.58
N GLU A 339 -10.58 -3.19 -7.69
CA GLU A 339 -10.57 -4.47 -8.39
C GLU A 339 -9.16 -4.80 -8.90
N GLY A 340 -8.74 -6.06 -8.74
CA GLY A 340 -7.41 -6.52 -9.18
C GLY A 340 -6.69 -7.37 -8.14
N LYS A 341 -5.37 -7.41 -8.22
CA LYS A 341 -4.53 -8.18 -7.30
C LYS A 341 -4.50 -7.52 -5.92
N THR A 342 -4.68 -8.32 -4.88
CA THR A 342 -4.55 -7.87 -3.50
C THR A 342 -3.15 -7.30 -3.25
N ASN A 343 -3.09 -6.02 -2.90
CA ASN A 343 -1.86 -5.35 -2.48
C ASN A 343 -1.84 -5.27 -0.96
N ILE A 344 -0.88 -5.96 -0.33
CA ILE A 344 -0.68 -5.93 1.12
C ILE A 344 0.47 -4.98 1.42
N HIS A 345 0.19 -3.93 2.20
CA HIS A 345 1.20 -2.97 2.64
C HIS A 345 1.25 -2.96 4.17
N LEU A 346 2.44 -3.22 4.72
CA LEU A 346 2.71 -3.15 6.15
C LEU A 346 3.66 -2.00 6.41
N GLU A 347 3.24 -1.08 7.28
CA GLU A 347 4.04 0.06 7.73
C GLU A 347 4.24 -0.08 9.25
N THR A 348 5.45 0.19 9.72
CA THR A 348 5.79 0.12 11.15
C THR A 348 6.61 1.33 11.51
N GLU A 349 6.10 2.13 12.43
CA GLU A 349 6.74 3.36 12.88
C GLU A 349 6.96 3.31 14.39
N GLN A 350 8.09 3.84 14.85
CA GLN A 350 8.37 4.08 16.27
C GLN A 350 8.79 5.54 16.44
N SER A 351 8.10 6.26 17.32
CA SER A 351 8.34 7.70 17.53
C SER A 351 8.49 8.01 19.02
N ILE A 352 9.47 8.85 19.36
CA ILE A 352 9.66 9.40 20.70
C ILE A 352 9.42 10.90 20.64
N SER A 353 8.43 11.38 21.40
CA SER A 353 8.12 12.82 21.47
C SER A 353 8.80 13.45 22.68
N THR A 354 9.45 14.59 22.47
CA THR A 354 10.08 15.39 23.54
C THR A 354 9.63 16.84 23.45
N ILE A 355 9.68 17.55 24.58
CA ILE A 355 9.32 18.97 24.63
C ILE A 355 10.38 19.76 23.85
N ALA A 356 10.00 20.35 22.72
CA ALA A 356 10.91 21.08 21.82
C ALA A 356 11.61 22.25 22.51
N LYS A 357 10.91 22.96 23.41
CA LYS A 357 11.48 24.04 24.21
C LYS A 357 10.77 24.14 25.55
N LYS A 358 11.53 24.04 26.63
CA LYS A 358 11.06 24.44 27.96
C LYS A 358 11.28 25.95 28.10
N LEU A 359 10.35 26.66 28.74
CA LEU A 359 10.64 28.02 29.14
C LEU A 359 11.87 28.01 30.06
N ASP A 360 12.74 28.99 29.86
CA ASP A 360 13.82 29.24 30.78
C ASP A 360 13.25 30.02 31.96
N LEU A 361 12.82 29.26 32.96
CA LEU A 361 12.24 29.81 34.17
C LEU A 361 13.36 30.19 35.14
N LEU A 362 13.09 31.20 35.97
CA LEU A 362 14.05 31.65 36.97
C LEU A 362 14.31 30.54 37.98
N SER A 363 15.56 30.40 38.40
CA SER A 363 15.90 29.65 39.59
C SER A 363 15.32 30.34 40.84
N ALA A 364 15.17 29.61 41.93
CA ALA A 364 14.67 30.18 43.19
C ALA A 364 15.47 31.41 43.65
N SER A 365 16.79 31.43 43.42
CA SER A 365 17.64 32.59 43.72
C SER A 365 17.40 33.77 42.77
N GLU A 366 17.25 33.51 41.47
CA GLU A 366 16.98 34.57 40.49
C GLU A 366 15.57 35.17 40.69
N TYR A 367 14.59 34.34 41.05
CA TYR A 367 13.26 34.80 41.42
C TYR A 367 13.29 35.67 42.68
N ALA A 368 14.05 35.27 43.70
CA ALA A 368 14.19 36.04 44.94
C ALA A 368 14.84 37.41 44.71
N GLU A 369 15.87 37.46 43.86
CA GLU A 369 16.53 38.69 43.45
C GLU A 369 15.58 39.60 42.66
N PHE A 370 14.89 39.05 41.66
CA PHE A 370 13.88 39.75 40.86
C PHE A 370 12.75 40.31 41.74
N TYR A 371 12.26 39.53 42.70
CA TYR A 371 11.17 39.95 43.58
C TYR A 371 11.61 41.08 44.52
N ASN A 372 12.83 41.00 45.07
CA ASN A 372 13.38 42.07 45.89
C ASN A 372 13.59 43.36 45.07
N GLU A 373 14.11 43.24 43.85
CA GLU A 373 14.26 44.38 42.92
C GLU A 373 12.92 45.03 42.60
N TYR A 374 11.91 44.23 42.24
CA TYR A 374 10.54 44.70 42.02
C TYR A 374 9.97 45.46 43.24
N ARG A 375 10.21 44.97 44.46
CA ARG A 375 9.76 45.65 45.68
C ARG A 375 10.50 46.97 45.93
N ARG A 376 11.80 47.04 45.65
CA ARG A 376 12.58 48.27 45.74
C ARG A 376 12.10 49.32 44.75
N GLU A 377 11.80 48.94 43.51
CA GLU A 377 11.20 49.85 42.52
C GLU A 377 9.83 50.40 42.96
N LYS A 378 9.05 49.59 43.68
CA LYS A 378 7.77 50.00 44.28
C LYS A 378 7.91 50.80 45.58
N GLY A 379 9.14 51.16 45.99
CA GLY A 379 9.42 52.01 47.15
C GLY A 379 9.43 51.28 48.49
N ALA A 380 9.61 49.95 48.51
CA ALA A 380 9.82 49.22 49.75
C ALA A 380 11.23 49.48 50.30
N ASN A 381 11.32 49.81 51.59
CA ASN A 381 12.60 50.10 52.26
C ASN A 381 13.34 48.84 52.76
N GLN A 382 12.75 47.65 52.60
CA GLN A 382 13.34 46.41 53.07
C GLN A 382 13.07 45.29 52.08
N ASP A 383 14.13 44.55 51.75
CA ASP A 383 14.08 43.34 50.94
C ASP A 383 13.24 42.27 51.63
N PHE A 384 12.50 41.48 50.83
CA PHE A 384 11.70 40.37 51.35
C PHE A 384 12.57 39.17 51.70
N PHE A 385 13.52 38.85 50.81
CA PHE A 385 14.51 37.78 51.00
C PHE A 385 15.84 38.39 51.41
N SER A 386 16.47 37.85 52.46
CA SER A 386 17.77 38.34 52.90
C SER A 386 18.91 37.90 51.96
N PRO A 387 20.02 38.67 51.87
CA PRO A 387 21.18 38.29 51.06
C PRO A 387 21.80 36.94 51.45
N ASP A 388 21.72 36.57 52.74
CA ASP A 388 22.23 35.30 53.25
C ASP A 388 21.36 34.12 52.78
N GLU A 389 20.03 34.27 52.77
CA GLU A 389 19.10 33.27 52.24
C GLU A 389 19.30 33.06 50.73
N ILE A 390 19.45 34.14 49.97
CA ILE A 390 19.72 34.07 48.52
C ILE A 390 21.06 33.36 48.26
N THR A 391 22.09 33.70 49.03
CA THR A 391 23.41 33.06 48.93
C THR A 391 23.37 31.58 49.29
N GLN A 392 22.57 31.23 50.29
CA GLN A 392 22.35 29.84 50.70
C GLN A 392 21.61 29.06 49.61
N TRP A 393 20.60 29.64 48.95
CA TRP A 393 19.89 29.02 47.83
C TRP A 393 20.76 28.84 46.59
N LYS A 394 21.64 29.82 46.29
CA LYS A 394 22.68 29.67 45.25
C LYS A 394 23.64 28.51 45.54
N LYS A 395 24.01 28.32 46.81
CA LYS A 395 24.94 27.25 47.25
C LYS A 395 24.29 25.87 47.32
N MET A 396 23.03 25.79 47.74
CA MET A 396 22.31 24.51 47.83
C MET A 396 21.92 23.95 46.47
N GLY A 397 22.03 24.75 45.39
CA GLY A 397 21.69 24.32 44.04
C GLY A 397 20.33 23.63 44.00
N VAL A 398 19.35 24.19 44.74
CA VAL A 398 18.12 23.50 45.13
C VAL A 398 17.52 22.89 43.88
N GLN A 399 17.67 21.56 43.84
CA GLN A 399 17.29 20.71 42.75
C GLN A 399 15.79 20.85 42.52
N THR A 400 15.40 20.83 41.25
CA THR A 400 14.05 20.47 40.77
C THR A 400 12.89 21.45 40.98
N GLY A 401 13.07 22.70 40.55
CA GLY A 401 11.91 23.59 40.36
C GLY A 401 12.28 24.90 39.70
N LYS A 402 12.46 24.89 38.39
CA LYS A 402 12.39 26.08 37.56
C LYS A 402 10.94 26.61 37.66
N ILE A 403 10.72 27.82 38.19
CA ILE A 403 9.36 28.36 38.53
C ILE A 403 8.86 29.33 37.47
#